data_AF-A0A349LFW1-F1
#
_entry.id   AF-A0A349LFW1-F1
#
_cell.length_a   1.000
_cell.length_b   1.000
_cell.length_c   1.000
_cell.angle_alpha   90.00
_cell.angle_beta   90.00
_cell.angle_gamma   90.00
#
_symmetry.space_group_name_H-M   'P 1'
#
loop_
_entity.id
_entity.type
_entity.pdbx_description
1 polymer ?
#
loop_
_entity_poly.entity_id
_entity_poly.type
_entity_poly.pdbx_seq_one_letter_code
_entity_poly.pdbx_strand_id
1 'polypeptide(L)' 'EGMQLIGQIRQVYDNYGFDTEILAASLRHPMHVVECMLIGADCATLPSKVLWQLSKHPLTDSGLDAFLKDWDAAGTAL' A
#
# COMPACT_ATOMS: atom_id res chain seq x y z
N GLU A 1 16.59 6.18 -5.95
CA GLU A 1 17.74 5.54 -5.28
C GLU A 1 17.33 4.55 -4.20
N GLY A 2 16.55 4.96 -3.18
CA GLY A 2 16.12 4.03 -2.11
C GLY A 2 15.40 2.76 -2.61
N MET A 3 14.46 2.87 -3.55
CA MET A 3 13.76 1.70 -4.10
C MET A 3 14.69 0.79 -4.92
N GLN A 4 15.64 1.36 -5.66
CA GLN A 4 16.63 0.57 -6.39
C GLN A 4 17.48 -0.27 -5.45
N LEU A 5 17.86 0.29 -4.28
CA LEU A 5 18.58 -0.44 -3.24
C LEU A 5 17.75 -1.63 -2.71
N ILE A 6 16.45 -1.43 -2.45
CA ILE A 6 15.57 -2.54 -2.04
C ILE A 6 15.56 -3.63 -3.11
N GLY A 7 15.50 -3.26 -4.40
CA GLY A 7 15.56 -4.22 -5.51
C GLY A 7 16.86 -5.02 -5.55
N GLN A 8 18.00 -4.38 -5.27
CA GLN A 8 19.29 -5.06 -5.17
C GLN A 8 19.32 -6.03 -3.98
N ILE A 9 18.77 -5.63 -2.83
CA ILE A 9 18.70 -6.49 -1.63
C ILE A 9 17.81 -7.71 -1.93
N ARG A 10 16.63 -7.51 -2.52
CA ARG A 10 15.72 -8.60 -2.92
C ARG A 10 16.43 -9.60 -3.83
N GLN A 11 17.09 -9.10 -4.88
CA GLN A 11 17.83 -9.95 -5.81
C GLN A 11 18.90 -10.79 -5.11
N VAL A 12 19.65 -10.21 -4.16
CA VAL A 12 20.64 -10.95 -3.37
C VAL A 12 19.97 -12.04 -2.54
N TYR A 13 18.87 -11.73 -1.87
CA TYR A 13 18.20 -12.66 -0.98
C TYR A 13 17.60 -13.85 -1.74
N ASP A 14 17.02 -13.59 -2.91
CA ASP A 14 16.45 -14.63 -3.76
C ASP A 14 17.55 -15.51 -4.37
N ASN A 15 18.69 -14.91 -4.77
CA ASN A 15 19.81 -15.65 -5.35
C ASN A 15 20.45 -16.65 -4.38
N TYR A 16 20.49 -16.32 -3.10
CA TYR A 16 21.16 -17.14 -2.09
C TYR A 16 20.18 -17.90 -1.18
N GLY A 17 18.87 -17.78 -1.43
CA GLY A 17 17.83 -18.47 -0.67
C GLY A 17 17.87 -18.13 0.82
N PHE A 18 18.08 -16.86 1.16
CA PHE A 18 18.04 -16.44 2.57
C PHE A 18 16.60 -16.46 3.08
N ASP A 19 16.39 -17.06 4.25
CA ASP A 19 15.10 -17.04 4.97
C ASP A 19 14.81 -15.68 5.65
N THR A 20 15.79 -14.78 5.67
CA THR A 20 15.66 -13.45 6.28
C THR A 20 14.65 -12.59 5.53
N GLU A 21 13.74 -11.96 6.25
CA GLU A 21 12.73 -11.07 5.68
C GLU A 21 13.26 -9.64 5.48
N ILE A 22 12.89 -9.03 4.37
CA ILE A 22 13.20 -7.64 4.01
C ILE A 22 12.16 -6.70 4.62
N LEU A 23 12.56 -5.97 5.66
CA LEU A 23 11.76 -4.90 6.26
C LEU A 23 12.08 -3.55 5.61
N ALA A 24 11.20 -3.08 4.73
CA ALA A 24 11.30 -1.77 4.11
C ALA A 24 10.97 -0.66 5.13
N ALA A 25 11.93 0.22 5.40
CA ALA A 25 11.81 1.29 6.39
C ALA A 25 11.96 2.69 5.78
N SER A 26 11.66 3.73 6.57
CA SER A 26 11.77 5.14 6.16
C SER A 26 10.88 5.48 4.95
N LEU A 27 9.70 4.87 4.84
CA LEU A 27 8.74 5.18 3.77
C LEU A 27 8.06 6.53 4.07
N ARG A 28 8.15 7.47 3.12
CA ARG A 28 7.76 8.89 3.35
C ARG A 28 6.47 9.29 2.64
N HIS A 29 6.01 8.51 1.68
CA HIS A 29 4.79 8.75 0.92
C HIS A 29 4.23 7.44 0.33
N PRO A 30 2.95 7.40 -0.08
CA PRO A 30 2.30 6.19 -0.60
C PRO A 30 3.08 5.46 -1.69
N MET A 31 3.70 6.19 -2.63
CA MET A 31 4.46 5.56 -3.70
C MET A 31 5.67 4.74 -3.21
N HIS A 32 6.34 5.12 -2.12
CA HIS A 32 7.40 4.28 -1.56
C HIS A 32 6.86 2.91 -1.11
N VAL A 33 5.64 2.87 -0.58
CA VAL A 33 4.99 1.62 -0.14
C VAL A 33 4.65 0.77 -1.36
N VAL A 34 4.03 1.37 -2.38
CA VAL A 34 3.69 0.66 -3.62
C VAL A 34 4.95 0.08 -4.28
N GLU A 35 5.98 0.90 -4.45
CA GLU A 35 7.23 0.51 -5.11
C GLU A 35 7.96 -0.60 -4.33
N CYS A 36 8.12 -0.46 -3.01
CA CYS A 36 8.84 -1.47 -2.22
C CYS A 36 8.11 -2.82 -2.18
N MET A 37 6.77 -2.79 -2.14
CA MET A 37 5.95 -3.99 -2.14
C MET A 37 5.98 -4.68 -3.51
N LEU A 38 5.94 -3.91 -4.61
CA LEU A 38 6.10 -4.44 -5.97
C LEU A 38 7.49 -5.07 -6.21
N ILE A 39 8.52 -4.53 -5.57
CA ILE A 39 9.86 -5.12 -5.59
C ILE A 39 9.90 -6.47 -4.86
N GLY A 40 9.03 -6.70 -3.87
CA GLY A 40 9.02 -7.92 -3.05
C GLY A 40 9.66 -7.75 -1.68
N ALA A 41 9.57 -6.55 -1.08
CA ALA A 41 9.81 -6.42 0.35
C ALA A 41 8.75 -7.23 1.14
N ASP A 42 9.18 -7.96 2.17
CA ASP A 42 8.32 -8.87 2.93
C ASP A 42 7.45 -8.13 3.95
N CYS A 43 7.98 -7.04 4.52
CA CYS A 43 7.22 -6.17 5.42
C CYS A 43 7.67 -4.71 5.32
N ALA A 44 6.90 -3.80 5.92
CA ALA A 44 7.23 -2.38 5.96
C ALA A 44 6.93 -1.72 7.30
N THR A 45 7.76 -0.72 7.63
CA THR A 45 7.51 0.24 8.71
C THR A 45 7.40 1.65 8.14
N LEU A 46 6.33 2.35 8.54
CA LEU A 46 5.97 3.65 7.99
C LEU A 46 5.24 4.51 9.03
N PRO A 47 5.30 5.85 8.93
CA PRO A 47 4.50 6.72 9.77
C PRO A 47 3.00 6.49 9.56
N SER A 48 2.21 6.60 10.63
CA SER A 48 0.75 6.44 10.59
C SER A 48 0.07 7.33 9.53
N LYS A 49 0.60 8.54 9.33
CA LYS A 49 0.13 9.46 8.27
C LYS A 49 0.19 8.83 6.87
N VAL A 50 1.28 8.14 6.54
CA VAL A 50 1.44 7.49 5.23
C VAL A 50 0.47 6.30 5.13
N LEU A 51 0.30 5.54 6.21
CA LEU A 51 -0.64 4.43 6.26
C LEU A 51 -2.07 4.88 5.94
N TRP A 52 -2.55 5.95 6.58
CA TRP A 52 -3.88 6.49 6.32
C TRP A 52 -4.05 7.07 4.91
N GLN A 53 -2.96 7.54 4.29
CA GLN A 53 -3.02 7.99 2.90
C GLN A 53 -3.25 6.84 1.92
N LEU A 54 -2.77 5.62 2.22
CA LEU A 54 -2.98 4.44 1.37
C LEU A 54 -4.47 4.07 1.24
N SER A 55 -5.28 4.34 2.25
CA SER A 55 -6.71 4.00 2.25
C SER A 55 -7.59 5.08 1.62
N LYS A 56 -7.03 6.19 1.11
CA LYS A 56 -7.79 7.33 0.60
C LYS A 56 -7.68 7.44 -0.92
N HIS A 57 -8.83 7.45 -1.60
CA HIS A 57 -8.89 7.67 -3.04
C HIS A 57 -10.18 8.40 -3.43
N PRO A 58 -10.13 9.46 -4.25
CA PRO A 58 -11.32 10.25 -4.62
C PRO A 58 -12.44 9.43 -5.25
N LEU A 59 -12.10 8.43 -6.06
CA LEU A 59 -13.10 7.55 -6.68
C LEU A 59 -13.79 6.62 -5.68
N THR A 60 -13.10 6.25 -4.60
CA THR A 60 -13.70 5.45 -3.53
C THR A 60 -14.75 6.27 -2.79
N ASP A 61 -14.41 7.51 -2.45
CA ASP A 61 -15.35 8.43 -1.79
C ASP A 61 -16.57 8.70 -2.71
N SER A 62 -16.34 9.02 -3.98
CA SER A 62 -17.45 9.24 -4.93
C SER A 62 -18.30 8.00 -5.19
N GLY A 63 -17.67 6.81 -5.17
CA GLY A 63 -18.37 5.54 -5.36
C GLY A 63 -19.26 5.21 -4.16
N LEU A 64 -18.77 5.47 -2.94
CA LEU A 64 -19.55 5.28 -1.73
C LEU A 64 -20.75 6.24 -1.67
N ASP A 65 -20.54 7.52 -2.02
CA ASP A 65 -21.62 8.51 -2.07
C ASP A 65 -22.71 8.13 -3.08
N ALA A 66 -22.33 7.60 -4.24
CA ALA A 66 -23.28 7.11 -5.24
C ALA A 66 -24.04 5.88 -4.72
N PHE A 67 -23.33 4.93 -4.12
CA PHE A 67 -23.92 3.73 -3.54
C PHE A 67 -24.98 4.06 -2.48
N LEU A 68 -24.69 4.99 -1.58
CA LEU A 68 -25.63 5.40 -0.53
C LEU A 68 -26.89 6.07 -1.11
N LYS A 69 -26.75 6.89 -2.15
CA LYS A 69 -27.92 7.50 -2.84
C LYS A 69 -28.82 6.46 -3.49
N ASP A 70 -28.21 5.47 -4.14
CA ASP A 70 -28.96 4.38 -4.77
C ASP A 70 -29.67 3.52 -3.71
N TRP A 71 -29.02 3.29 -2.57
CA TRP A 71 -29.62 2.58 -1.44
C TRP A 71 -30.85 3.31 -0.86
N ASP A 72 -30.75 4.62 -0.66
CA ASP A 72 -31.87 5.42 -0.16
C ASP A 72 -33.04 5.42 -1.16
N ALA A 73 -32.74 5.49 -2.47
CA ALA A 73 -33.74 5.46 -3.53
C ALA A 73 -34.45 4.11 -3.68
N ALA A 74 -33.80 3.00 -3.30
CA ALA A 74 -34.37 1.65 -3.37
C ALA A 74 -35.48 1.39 -2.33
N GLY A 75 -35.77 2.35 -1.43
CA GLY A 75 -36.82 2.21 -0.41
C GLY A 75 -36.45 1.26 0.73
N THR A 76 -35.16 0.94 0.89
CA THR A 76 -34.60 0.08 1.94
C THR A 76 -34.19 0.83 3.20
N ALA A 77 -34.57 2.12 3.31
CA ALA A 77 -34.47 2.84 4.57
C ALA A 77 -35.35 2.12 5.62
N LEU A 78 -34.72 1.57 6.65
CA LEU A 78 -35.40 1.00 7.82
C LEU A 78 -36.26 2.05 8.52
#